data_AF-A0A3M1CTU4-F1
#
_entry.id   AF-A0A3M1CTU4-F1
#
_cell.length_a   1.000
_cell.length_b   1.000
_cell.length_c   1.000
_cell.angle_alpha   90.00
_cell.angle_beta   90.00
_cell.angle_gamma   90.00
#
_symmetry.space_group_name_H-M   'P 1'
#
loop_
_entity.id
_entity.type
_entity.pdbx_description
1 polymer ?
#
loop_
_entity_poly.entity_id
_entity_poly.type
_entity_poly.pdbx_seq_one_letter_code
_entity_poly.pdbx_strand_id
1 'polypeptide(L)'
;MQLDAFRRAAGGVGQAVPCLVEPLTPVDAAAVHRVAAYRAFVDDDREAALAAFRAVRELTPAWRRPTSLATEDNPLRILFDEAVEKEGPTATIDAPPGAAYLLVDGRRKAEHYLDRPALLQVVDPSGAITWTGLLQRGVSAPDWVALGLAPAPDLALDAAEADP
;
A
#
# COMPACT_ATOMS: atom_id res chain seq x y z
N MET A 1 17.35 15.51 -17.41
CA MET A 1 16.73 14.69 -18.47
C MET A 1 16.48 13.24 -18.06
N GLN A 2 17.47 12.41 -17.70
CA GLN A 2 17.20 11.02 -17.26
C GLN A 2 16.47 10.94 -15.91
N LEU A 3 16.81 11.83 -14.96
CA LEU A 3 16.14 11.91 -13.66
C LEU A 3 14.65 12.28 -13.78
N ASP A 4 14.34 13.24 -14.65
CA ASP A 4 12.96 13.70 -14.87
C ASP A 4 12.11 12.62 -15.55
N ALA A 5 12.70 11.85 -16.46
CA ALA A 5 12.05 10.69 -17.06
C ALA A 5 11.73 9.63 -16.00
N PHE A 6 12.68 9.34 -15.10
CA PHE A 6 12.46 8.43 -13.99
C PHE A 6 11.35 8.91 -13.05
N ARG A 7 11.38 10.19 -12.63
CA ARG A 7 10.34 10.77 -11.76
C ARG A 7 8.95 10.66 -12.38
N ARG A 8 8.81 10.94 -13.68
CA ARG A 8 7.53 10.76 -14.40
C ARG A 8 7.08 9.31 -14.42
N ALA A 9 7.99 8.38 -14.71
CA ALA A 9 7.66 6.95 -14.72
C ALA A 9 7.24 6.44 -13.33
N ALA A 10 8.00 6.78 -12.28
CA ALA A 10 7.67 6.42 -10.90
C ALA A 10 6.37 7.09 -10.42
N GLY A 11 6.09 8.33 -10.86
CA GLY A 11 4.81 9.00 -10.65
C GLY A 11 3.65 8.26 -11.29
N GLY A 12 3.84 7.75 -12.51
CA GLY A 12 2.84 6.95 -13.22
C GLY A 12 2.44 5.67 -12.47
N VAL A 13 3.38 5.02 -11.78
CA VAL A 13 3.06 3.85 -10.93
C VAL A 13 2.11 4.22 -9.81
N GLY A 14 2.37 5.32 -9.08
CA GLY A 14 1.48 5.77 -8.01
C GLY A 14 0.09 6.15 -8.51
N GLN A 15 -0.01 6.70 -9.72
CA GLN A 15 -1.29 7.02 -10.38
C GLN A 15 -2.04 5.78 -10.88
N ALA A 16 -1.32 4.70 -11.22
CA ALA A 16 -1.91 3.46 -11.71
C ALA A 16 -2.41 2.55 -10.58
N VAL A 17 -1.86 2.67 -9.36
CA VAL A 17 -2.24 1.82 -8.20
C VAL A 17 -3.76 1.78 -7.97
N PRO A 18 -4.50 2.90 -7.93
CA PRO A 18 -5.96 2.87 -7.74
C PRO A 18 -6.73 2.14 -8.85
N CYS A 19 -6.12 1.93 -10.02
CA CYS A 19 -6.73 1.26 -11.15
C CYS A 19 -6.54 -0.26 -11.14
N LEU A 20 -5.82 -0.82 -10.16
CA LEU A 20 -5.59 -2.25 -10.05
C LEU A 20 -6.86 -2.95 -9.55
N VAL A 21 -7.44 -3.81 -10.39
CA VAL A 21 -8.68 -4.57 -10.12
C VAL A 21 -8.44 -6.07 -9.91
N GLU A 22 -7.21 -6.52 -10.09
CA GLU A 22 -6.81 -7.90 -9.84
C GLU A 22 -6.26 -8.04 -8.41
N PRO A 23 -6.50 -9.17 -7.72
CA PRO A 23 -5.86 -9.45 -6.44
C PRO A 23 -4.34 -9.48 -6.59
N LEU A 24 -3.65 -8.67 -5.80
CA LEU A 24 -2.21 -8.59 -5.82
C LEU A 24 -1.58 -9.66 -4.96
N THR A 25 -0.40 -10.13 -5.37
CA THR A 25 0.44 -10.99 -4.56
C THR A 25 1.43 -10.15 -3.73
N PRO A 26 2.10 -10.74 -2.71
CA PRO A 26 3.20 -10.07 -2.02
C PRO A 26 4.33 -9.62 -2.96
N VAL A 27 4.55 -10.33 -4.07
CA VAL A 27 5.58 -9.98 -5.06
C VAL A 27 5.19 -8.71 -5.83
N ASP A 28 3.91 -8.56 -6.18
CA ASP A 28 3.40 -7.36 -6.86
C ASP A 28 3.47 -6.15 -5.94
N ALA A 29 3.03 -6.31 -4.69
CA ALA A 29 3.13 -5.26 -3.67
C ALA A 29 4.60 -4.84 -3.43
N ALA A 30 5.53 -5.79 -3.35
CA ALA A 30 6.95 -5.48 -3.24
C ALA A 30 7.48 -4.71 -4.45
N ALA A 31 6.96 -4.96 -5.66
CA ALA A 31 7.34 -4.18 -6.84
C ALA A 31 6.90 -2.71 -6.74
N VAL A 32 5.67 -2.45 -6.26
CA VAL A 32 5.18 -1.09 -6.00
C VAL A 32 6.05 -0.40 -4.95
N HIS A 33 6.33 -1.06 -3.82
CA HIS A 33 7.17 -0.51 -2.76
C HIS A 33 8.61 -0.23 -3.21
N ARG A 34 9.19 -1.06 -4.10
CA ARG A 34 10.52 -0.77 -4.70
C ARG A 34 10.50 0.53 -5.50
N VAL A 35 9.47 0.74 -6.33
CA VAL A 35 9.35 1.99 -7.10
C VAL A 35 9.20 3.19 -6.16
N ALA A 36 8.40 3.06 -5.10
CA ALA A 36 8.25 4.10 -4.07
C ALA A 36 9.60 4.42 -3.38
N ALA A 37 10.37 3.39 -3.02
CA ALA A 37 11.68 3.55 -2.39
C ALA A 37 12.69 4.25 -3.32
N TYR A 38 12.75 3.86 -4.60
CA TYR A 38 13.64 4.49 -5.57
C TYR A 38 13.27 5.95 -5.83
N ARG A 39 11.98 6.24 -5.89
CA ARG A 39 11.49 7.62 -6.00
C ARG A 39 11.90 8.46 -4.79
N ALA A 40 11.60 7.98 -3.59
CA ALA A 40 11.96 8.67 -2.35
C ALA A 40 13.46 8.92 -2.25
N PHE A 41 14.30 7.95 -2.65
CA PHE A 41 15.75 8.13 -2.70
C PHE A 41 16.17 9.24 -3.69
N VAL A 42 15.59 9.26 -4.89
CA VAL A 42 15.85 10.31 -5.91
C VAL A 42 15.41 11.69 -5.43
N ASP A 43 14.38 11.75 -4.60
CA ASP A 43 13.84 12.98 -4.03
C ASP A 43 14.51 13.34 -2.68
N ASP A 44 15.60 12.65 -2.31
CA ASP A 44 16.37 12.82 -1.06
C ASP A 44 15.55 12.61 0.23
N ASP A 45 14.41 11.92 0.13
CA ASP A 45 13.59 11.50 1.27
C ASP A 45 14.08 10.14 1.79
N ARG A 46 15.18 10.19 2.54
CA ARG A 46 15.81 9.01 3.13
C ARG A 46 14.85 8.20 4.00
N GLU A 47 13.98 8.86 4.75
CA GLU A 47 13.07 8.20 5.69
C GLU A 47 11.98 7.42 4.96
N ALA A 48 11.36 8.02 3.94
CA ALA A 48 10.38 7.34 3.10
C ALA A 48 11.01 6.18 2.31
N ALA A 49 12.25 6.36 1.82
CA ALA A 49 12.97 5.30 1.13
C ALA A 49 13.28 4.10 2.03
N LEU A 50 13.75 4.33 3.26
CA LEU A 50 13.94 3.26 4.26
C LEU A 50 12.63 2.53 4.57
N ALA A 51 11.56 3.28 4.83
CA ALA A 51 10.25 2.74 5.14
C ALA A 51 9.73 1.82 4.02
N ALA A 52 9.80 2.27 2.77
CA ALA A 52 9.41 1.47 1.62
C ALA A 52 10.30 0.23 1.42
N PHE A 53 11.63 0.35 1.64
CA PHE A 53 12.51 -0.83 1.57
C PHE A 53 12.28 -1.87 2.67
N ARG A 54 11.83 -1.46 3.86
CA ARG A 54 11.39 -2.42 4.90
C ARG A 54 10.21 -3.24 4.41
N ALA A 55 9.22 -2.61 3.80
CA ALA A 55 8.08 -3.32 3.19
C ALA A 55 8.55 -4.31 2.11
N VAL A 56 9.49 -3.92 1.24
CA VAL A 56 10.08 -4.83 0.23
C VAL A 56 10.71 -6.07 0.86
N ARG A 57 11.49 -5.90 1.95
CA ARG A 57 12.19 -7.00 2.61
C ARG A 57 11.26 -7.96 3.34
N GLU A 58 10.21 -7.44 3.97
CA GLU A 58 9.17 -8.26 4.60
C GLU A 58 8.41 -9.12 3.57
N LEU A 59 8.08 -8.53 2.42
CA LEU A 59 7.28 -9.20 1.40
C LEU A 59 8.09 -10.17 0.56
N THR A 60 9.38 -9.88 0.34
CA THR A 60 10.26 -10.67 -0.52
C THR A 60 11.64 -10.88 0.12
N PRO A 61 11.75 -11.63 1.24
CA PRO A 61 13.01 -11.80 1.97
C PRO A 61 14.09 -12.54 1.17
N ALA A 62 13.69 -13.36 0.19
CA ALA A 62 14.59 -14.04 -0.73
C ALA A 62 15.08 -13.15 -1.88
N TRP A 63 14.44 -11.98 -2.11
CA TRP A 63 14.87 -11.08 -3.18
C TRP A 63 16.27 -10.56 -2.88
N ARG A 64 17.07 -10.45 -3.95
CA ARG A 64 18.40 -9.87 -3.93
C ARG A 64 18.42 -8.76 -4.96
N ARG A 65 18.89 -7.59 -4.57
CA ARG A 65 19.05 -6.46 -5.48
C ARG A 65 20.07 -6.84 -6.57
N PRO A 66 19.75 -6.65 -7.85
CA PRO A 66 20.72 -6.84 -8.92
C PRO A 66 21.94 -5.93 -8.72
N THR A 67 23.15 -6.48 -8.86
CA THR A 67 24.40 -5.71 -8.76
C THR A 67 24.52 -4.65 -9.86
N SER A 68 23.83 -4.84 -10.99
CA SER A 68 23.72 -3.86 -12.07
C SER A 68 22.99 -2.58 -11.69
N LEU A 69 22.15 -2.61 -10.65
CA LEU A 69 21.38 -1.43 -10.21
C LEU A 69 22.23 -0.50 -9.32
N ALA A 70 23.10 -1.08 -8.49
CA ALA A 70 23.86 -0.36 -7.49
C ALA A 70 25.09 -1.18 -7.08
N THR A 71 26.29 -0.62 -7.33
CA THR A 71 27.57 -1.17 -6.86
C THR A 71 27.65 -1.18 -5.32
N GLU A 72 28.69 -1.81 -4.76
CA GLU A 72 28.87 -1.96 -3.30
C GLU A 72 28.79 -0.63 -2.53
N ASP A 73 29.46 0.41 -3.01
CA ASP A 73 29.52 1.71 -2.33
C ASP A 73 28.35 2.65 -2.69
N ASN A 74 27.35 2.18 -3.43
CA ASN A 74 26.25 3.03 -3.86
C ASN A 74 25.33 3.39 -2.67
N PRO A 75 24.98 4.67 -2.45
CA PRO A 75 24.13 5.07 -1.33
C PRO A 75 22.76 4.39 -1.29
N LEU A 76 22.17 4.06 -2.44
CA LEU A 76 20.91 3.32 -2.53
C LEU A 76 21.07 1.89 -2.00
N ARG A 77 22.24 1.29 -2.24
CA ARG A 77 22.56 -0.03 -1.72
C ARG A 77 22.66 -0.02 -0.20
N ILE A 78 23.44 0.91 0.33
CA ILE A 78 23.60 1.12 1.77
C ILE A 78 22.21 1.29 2.41
N LEU A 79 21.35 2.12 1.80
CA LEU A 79 20.00 2.37 2.31
C LEU A 79 19.11 1.12 2.36
N PHE A 80 19.13 0.29 1.33
CA PHE A 80 18.39 -0.97 1.33
C PHE A 80 18.95 -1.97 2.36
N ASP A 81 20.27 -1.99 2.54
CA ASP A 81 20.93 -2.87 3.49
C ASP A 81 20.61 -2.44 4.95
N GLU A 82 20.54 -1.12 5.20
CA GLU A 82 20.08 -0.48 6.44
C GLU A 82 18.59 -0.67 6.75
N ALA A 83 17.76 -0.96 5.72
CA ALA A 83 16.33 -1.20 5.88
C ALA A 83 16.05 -2.57 6.52
N VAL A 84 16.70 -2.87 7.64
CA VAL A 84 16.52 -4.09 8.42
C VAL A 84 15.05 -4.20 8.84
N GLU A 85 14.51 -5.41 8.71
CA GLU A 85 13.18 -5.72 9.22
C GLU A 85 13.16 -5.50 10.74
N LYS A 86 12.25 -4.65 11.18
CA LYS A 86 12.04 -4.35 12.59
C LYS A 86 10.56 -4.47 12.86
N GLU A 87 10.21 -5.07 13.99
CA GLU A 87 8.85 -4.95 14.52
C GLU A 87 8.55 -3.47 14.77
N GLY A 88 7.42 -3.00 14.24
CA GLY A 88 6.94 -1.64 14.40
C GLY A 88 5.53 -1.63 14.99
N PRO A 89 5.01 -0.47 15.38
CA PRO A 89 3.61 -0.34 15.77
C PRO A 89 2.71 -0.78 14.61
N THR A 90 1.68 -1.56 14.91
CA THR A 90 0.66 -1.99 13.96
C THR A 90 -0.65 -1.25 14.18
N ALA A 91 -1.49 -1.21 13.15
CA ALA A 91 -2.86 -0.75 13.22
C ALA A 91 -3.79 -1.73 12.51
N THR A 92 -4.92 -2.01 13.16
CA THR A 92 -6.05 -2.72 12.54
C THR A 92 -6.81 -1.77 11.61
N ILE A 93 -7.24 -2.30 10.47
CA ILE A 93 -8.02 -1.61 9.45
C ILE A 93 -9.42 -2.20 9.48
N ASP A 94 -10.41 -1.40 9.86
CA ASP A 94 -11.80 -1.80 9.72
C ASP A 94 -12.15 -1.86 8.24
N ALA A 95 -12.71 -2.99 7.81
CA ALA A 95 -13.15 -3.15 6.43
C ALA A 95 -14.36 -2.24 6.15
N PRO A 96 -14.46 -1.60 4.96
CA PRO A 96 -15.64 -0.83 4.61
C PRO A 96 -16.85 -1.76 4.45
N PRO A 97 -18.07 -1.25 4.60
CA PRO A 97 -19.27 -2.06 4.42
C PRO A 97 -19.36 -2.68 3.04
N GLY A 98 -19.90 -3.89 2.99
CA GLY A 98 -19.95 -4.69 1.77
C GLY A 98 -18.61 -5.34 1.40
N ALA A 99 -17.52 -5.11 2.13
CA ALA A 99 -16.30 -5.90 1.95
C ALA A 99 -16.45 -7.30 2.56
N ALA A 100 -15.96 -8.32 1.86
CA ALA A 100 -15.79 -9.66 2.40
C ALA A 100 -14.48 -9.81 3.17
N TYR A 101 -13.39 -9.20 2.68
CA TYR A 101 -12.11 -9.13 3.38
C TYR A 101 -11.20 -8.07 2.76
N LEU A 102 -10.07 -7.83 3.42
CA LEU A 102 -9.01 -6.95 2.94
C LEU A 102 -7.78 -7.76 2.51
N LEU A 103 -7.07 -7.26 1.50
CA LEU A 103 -5.71 -7.66 1.18
C LEU A 103 -4.76 -6.53 1.56
N VAL A 104 -3.82 -6.80 2.46
CA VAL A 104 -2.74 -5.88 2.81
C VAL A 104 -1.44 -6.49 2.31
N ASP A 105 -0.78 -5.78 1.39
CA ASP A 105 0.40 -6.20 0.65
C ASP A 105 0.24 -7.60 0.03
N GLY A 106 -0.94 -7.83 -0.55
CA GLY A 106 -1.30 -9.09 -1.19
C GLY A 106 -1.53 -10.28 -0.24
N ARG A 107 -1.68 -10.03 1.07
CA ARG A 107 -2.02 -11.04 2.07
C ARG A 107 -3.40 -10.76 2.65
N ARG A 108 -4.24 -11.78 2.83
CA ARG A 108 -5.55 -11.65 3.51
C ARG A 108 -5.34 -11.38 5.01
N LYS A 109 -5.35 -10.11 5.38
CA LYS A 109 -5.24 -9.62 6.76
C LYS A 109 -5.86 -8.22 6.85
N ALA A 110 -6.16 -7.78 8.07
CA ALA A 110 -6.71 -6.46 8.35
C ALA A 110 -5.78 -5.65 9.26
N GLU A 111 -4.48 -5.90 9.19
CA GLU A 111 -3.47 -5.19 10.00
C GLU A 111 -2.28 -4.82 9.13
N HIS A 112 -1.69 -3.65 9.38
CA HIS A 112 -0.44 -3.21 8.77
C HIS A 112 0.45 -2.46 9.75
N TYR A 113 1.73 -2.32 9.42
CA TYR A 113 2.69 -1.57 10.21
C TYR A 113 2.59 -0.07 9.90
N LEU A 114 2.49 0.76 10.93
CA LEU A 114 2.42 2.22 10.79
C LEU A 114 3.77 2.85 10.40
N ASP A 115 4.89 2.13 10.56
CA ASP A 115 6.23 2.63 10.28
C ASP A 115 6.66 2.48 8.81
N ARG A 116 5.80 1.91 7.96
CA ARG A 116 6.04 1.71 6.52
C ARG A 116 4.77 1.90 5.69
N PRO A 117 4.87 2.15 4.38
CA PRO A 117 3.69 2.15 3.53
C PRO A 117 3.12 0.73 3.37
N ALA A 118 1.83 0.64 3.09
CA ALA A 118 1.13 -0.63 2.85
C ALA A 118 0.18 -0.51 1.66
N LEU A 119 0.16 -1.51 0.80
CA LEU A 119 -0.77 -1.57 -0.32
C LEU A 119 -2.04 -2.29 0.12
N LEU A 120 -3.18 -1.63 0.03
CA LEU A 120 -4.46 -2.14 0.51
C LEU A 120 -5.41 -2.36 -0.66
N GLN A 121 -6.08 -3.52 -0.68
CA GLN A 121 -7.21 -3.79 -1.57
C GLN A 121 -8.43 -4.23 -0.77
N VAL A 122 -9.60 -3.75 -1.17
CA VAL A 122 -10.90 -4.14 -0.64
C VAL A 122 -11.49 -5.19 -1.57
N VAL A 123 -11.87 -6.34 -1.02
CA VAL A 123 -12.47 -7.45 -1.77
C VAL A 123 -13.92 -7.61 -1.38
N ASP A 124 -14.83 -7.67 -2.34
CA ASP A 124 -16.26 -7.89 -2.11
C ASP A 124 -16.61 -9.39 -1.97
N PRO A 125 -17.88 -9.76 -1.67
CA PRO A 125 -18.31 -11.15 -1.53
C PRO A 125 -18.25 -11.97 -2.82
N SER A 126 -18.19 -11.33 -3.99
CA SER A 126 -17.97 -12.01 -5.27
C SER A 126 -16.50 -12.34 -5.52
N GLY A 127 -15.59 -11.76 -4.72
CA GLY A 127 -14.14 -11.86 -4.89
C GLY A 127 -13.52 -10.77 -5.75
N ALA A 128 -14.30 -9.78 -6.19
CA ALA A 128 -13.82 -8.67 -7.00
C ALA A 128 -13.14 -7.59 -6.12
N ILE A 129 -12.10 -6.95 -6.67
CA ILE A 129 -11.47 -5.80 -6.03
C ILE A 129 -12.30 -4.56 -6.32
N THR A 130 -12.84 -3.94 -5.27
CA THR A 130 -13.66 -2.71 -5.38
C THR A 130 -12.87 -1.44 -5.13
N TRP A 131 -11.70 -1.56 -4.51
CA TRP A 131 -10.80 -0.45 -4.24
C TRP A 131 -9.36 -0.92 -4.05
N THR A 132 -8.41 -0.16 -4.57
CA THR A 132 -6.98 -0.34 -4.31
C THR A 132 -6.36 1.01 -3.93
N GLY A 133 -5.45 1.03 -2.95
CA GLY A 133 -4.73 2.24 -2.58
C GLY A 133 -3.45 1.96 -1.80
N LEU A 134 -2.55 2.94 -1.81
CA LEU A 134 -1.31 2.90 -1.04
C LEU A 134 -1.44 3.74 0.23
N LEU A 135 -1.51 3.08 1.37
CA LEU A 135 -1.42 3.73 2.68
C LEU A 135 -0.01 4.27 2.87
N GLN A 136 0.09 5.56 3.19
CA GLN A 136 1.37 6.18 3.53
C GLN A 136 1.77 5.82 4.96
N ARG A 137 3.05 5.99 5.28
CA ARG A 137 3.57 5.83 6.65
C ARG A 137 2.73 6.67 7.63
N GLY A 138 2.38 6.08 8.77
CA GLY A 138 1.60 6.73 9.83
C GLY A 138 0.09 6.78 9.59
N VAL A 139 -0.41 6.38 8.43
CA VAL A 139 -1.86 6.32 8.15
C VAL A 139 -2.41 4.98 8.64
N SER A 140 -3.29 4.99 9.63
CA SER A 140 -3.87 3.76 10.19
C SER A 140 -4.87 3.09 9.27
N ALA A 141 -5.77 3.85 8.65
CA ALA A 141 -6.78 3.36 7.71
C ALA A 141 -7.19 4.46 6.72
N PRO A 142 -7.77 4.10 5.55
CA PRO A 142 -8.42 5.07 4.68
C PRO A 142 -9.66 5.68 5.33
N ASP A 143 -10.00 6.91 4.91
CA ASP A 143 -11.31 7.48 5.16
C ASP A 143 -12.31 6.89 4.15
N TRP A 144 -13.01 5.83 4.56
CA TRP A 144 -14.00 5.15 3.72
C TRP A 144 -15.14 6.08 3.28
N VAL A 145 -15.53 7.06 4.11
CA VAL A 145 -16.58 8.03 3.78
C VAL A 145 -16.12 8.95 2.66
N ALA A 146 -14.92 9.52 2.79
CA ALA A 146 -14.35 10.37 1.75
C ALA A 146 -14.13 9.63 0.43
N LEU A 147 -13.92 8.31 0.48
CA LEU A 147 -13.77 7.45 -0.69
C LEU A 147 -15.09 6.96 -1.28
N GLY A 148 -16.25 7.31 -0.69
CA GLY A 148 -17.56 6.84 -1.14
C GLY A 148 -17.82 5.35 -0.89
N LEU A 149 -17.06 4.75 0.02
CA LEU A 149 -17.15 3.35 0.45
C LEU A 149 -17.73 3.22 1.87
N ALA A 150 -18.28 4.30 2.40
CA ALA A 150 -19.01 4.27 3.66
C ALA A 150 -20.24 3.35 3.56
N PRO A 151 -20.75 2.86 4.71
CA PRO A 151 -22.10 2.29 4.72
C PRO A 151 -23.03 3.29 4.06
N ALA A 152 -23.97 2.81 3.23
CA ALA A 152 -25.12 3.63 2.91
C ALA A 152 -25.66 4.16 4.26
N PRO A 153 -25.91 5.48 4.40
CA PRO A 153 -26.55 5.96 5.61
C PRO A 153 -27.76 5.06 5.82
N ASP A 154 -27.90 4.54 7.02
CA ASP A 154 -29.05 3.72 7.41
C ASP A 154 -30.24 4.60 7.08
N LEU A 155 -30.84 4.40 5.91
CA LEU A 155 -32.15 4.94 5.58
C LEU A 155 -33.01 4.09 6.49
N ALA A 156 -33.07 4.51 7.76
CA ALA A 156 -34.09 4.11 8.69
C ALA A 156 -35.34 4.21 7.84
N LEU A 157 -35.85 3.03 7.48
CA LEU A 157 -37.20 2.91 7.02
C LEU A 157 -37.97 3.53 8.18
N ASP A 158 -38.29 4.82 8.05
CA ASP A 158 -39.34 5.43 8.82
C ASP A 158 -40.51 4.50 8.52
N ALA A 159 -40.70 3.57 9.45
CA ALA A 159 -41.88 2.78 9.55
C ALA A 159 -42.98 3.82 9.64
N ALA A 160 -43.61 4.09 8.51
CA ALA A 160 -44.94 4.65 8.50
C ALA A 160 -45.82 3.60 9.18
N GLU A 161 -45.76 3.58 10.51
CA GLU A 161 -46.89 3.29 11.37
C GLU A 161 -47.97 4.30 10.99
N ALA A 162 -48.75 3.94 9.98
CA ALA A 162 -50.14 4.33 9.93
C ALA A 162 -50.94 3.07 10.27
N ASP A 163 -51.20 2.97 11.57
CA ASP A 163 -52.12 2.08 12.28
C ASP A 163 -53.57 2.21 11.70
N PRO A 164 -54.50 1.32 12.09
CA PRO A 164 -55.17 0.27 11.30
C PRO A 164 -56.47 0.68 10.57
#